data_AF-A0A1S3G697-F1
#
_entry.id   AF-A0A1S3G697-F1
#
_cell.length_a   1.000
_cell.length_b   1.000
_cell.length_c   1.000
_cell.angle_alpha   90.00
_cell.angle_beta   90.00
_cell.angle_gamma   90.00
#
_symmetry.space_group_name_H-M   'P 1'
#
loop_
_entity.id
_entity.type
_entity.pdbx_description
1 polymer ?
#
loop_
_entity_poly.entity_id
_entity_poly.type
_entity_poly.pdbx_seq_one_letter_code
_entity_poly.pdbx_strand_id
1 'polypeptide(L)'
;MNEVVHTSPTIGSNVEEIVINNTRFLMWDIGGQESLRSSWNTYYTNTEDLRKAGLLIFANKQDVKECMSVAEISQFLKLTSIKDHQWHIQACCALTGEGLCQGLEWMMSRLKIR
;
A
#
# COMPACT_ATOMS: atom_id res chain seq x y z
N MET A 1 18.42 11.70 -13.88
CA MET A 1 17.77 12.56 -12.87
C MET A 1 17.47 11.66 -11.68
N ASN A 2 18.44 11.51 -10.76
CA ASN A 2 18.31 10.72 -9.54
C ASN A 2 18.43 11.68 -8.35
N GLU A 3 17.44 12.57 -8.18
CA GLU A 3 17.33 13.25 -6.89
C GLU A 3 16.77 12.23 -5.90
N VAL A 4 17.62 11.78 -4.98
CA VAL A 4 17.18 11.02 -3.82
C VAL A 4 16.35 11.98 -2.97
N VAL A 5 15.02 11.85 -3.05
CA VAL A 5 14.12 12.60 -2.17
C VAL A 5 14.38 12.11 -0.76
N HIS A 6 14.98 12.97 0.06
CA HIS A 6 15.25 12.66 1.46
C HIS A 6 13.92 12.66 2.22
N THR A 7 13.44 11.49 2.62
CA THR A 7 12.23 11.36 3.44
C THR A 7 12.57 11.48 4.92
N SER A 8 11.80 12.26 5.67
CA SER A 8 11.85 12.28 7.13
C SER A 8 10.75 11.37 7.70
N PRO A 9 10.94 10.70 8.86
CA PRO A 9 9.88 9.93 9.49
C PRO A 9 8.62 10.77 9.70
N THR A 10 7.47 10.28 9.23
CA THR A 10 6.19 10.99 9.36
C THR A 10 5.78 11.09 10.83
N ILE A 11 5.55 12.32 11.30
CA ILE A 11 4.97 12.60 12.62
C ILE A 11 3.48 12.89 12.40
N GLY A 12 2.60 12.02 12.92
CA GLY A 12 1.16 12.14 12.72
C GLY A 12 0.69 11.48 11.42
N SER A 13 -0.10 12.21 10.62
CA SER A 13 -0.64 11.73 9.35
C SER A 13 -0.59 12.83 8.28
N ASN A 14 -0.23 12.44 7.06
CA ASN A 14 -0.37 13.27 5.86
C ASN A 14 -1.44 12.66 4.94
N VAL A 15 -2.20 13.52 4.25
CA VAL A 15 -3.19 13.10 3.26
C VAL A 15 -2.86 13.74 1.93
N GLU A 16 -2.66 12.91 0.93
CA GLU A 16 -2.40 13.34 -0.44
C GLU A 16 -3.49 12.82 -1.37
N GLU A 17 -3.91 13.67 -2.29
CA GLU A 17 -4.86 13.30 -3.34
C GLU A 17 -4.10 13.07 -4.65
N ILE A 18 -4.26 11.88 -5.23
CA ILE A 18 -3.76 11.59 -6.57
C ILE A 18 -4.90 11.18 -7.49
N VAL A 19 -4.85 11.63 -8.74
CA VAL A 19 -5.83 11.28 -9.76
C VAL A 19 -5.15 10.46 -10.85
N ILE A 20 -5.58 9.22 -11.02
CA ILE A 20 -5.07 8.29 -12.03
C ILE A 20 -6.25 7.74 -12.81
N ASN A 21 -6.22 7.84 -14.15
CA ASN A 21 -7.27 7.32 -15.03
C ASN A 21 -8.69 7.76 -14.60
N ASN A 22 -8.84 9.04 -14.28
CA ASN A 22 -10.10 9.65 -13.80
C ASN A 22 -10.64 9.06 -12.48
N THR A 23 -9.82 8.30 -11.76
CA THR A 23 -10.09 7.78 -10.42
C THR A 23 -9.31 8.59 -9.40
N ARG A 24 -9.99 9.11 -8.38
CA ARG A 24 -9.39 9.88 -7.30
C ARG A 24 -9.03 8.95 -6.15
N PHE A 25 -7.77 8.97 -5.74
CA PHE A 25 -7.26 8.26 -4.57
C PHE A 25 -6.94 9.26 -3.47
N LEU A 26 -7.43 8.98 -2.28
CA LEU A 26 -6.98 9.63 -1.06
C LEU A 26 -5.96 8.70 -0.40
N MET A 27 -4.69 9.11 -0.42
CA MET A 27 -3.60 8.38 0.20
C MET A 27 -3.33 8.96 1.58
N TRP A 28 -3.39 8.10 2.59
CA TRP A 28 -3.12 8.46 3.97
C TRP A 28 -1.77 7.85 4.37
N ASP A 29 -0.76 8.68 4.54
CA ASP A 29 0.51 8.26 5.15
C ASP A 29 0.37 8.34 6.67
N ILE A 30 0.36 7.18 7.32
CA ILE A 30 0.20 7.04 8.77
C ILE A 30 1.56 6.71 9.36
N GLY A 31 1.97 7.47 10.38
CA GLY A 31 3.23 7.25 11.08
C GLY A 31 3.44 5.79 11.51
N GLY A 32 4.55 5.20 11.04
CA GLY A 32 4.91 3.80 11.28
C GLY A 32 5.67 3.53 12.58
N GLN A 33 5.93 4.57 13.38
CA GLN A 33 6.66 4.48 14.65
C GLN A 33 5.88 3.64 15.65
N GLU A 34 6.57 2.80 16.43
CA GLU A 34 5.93 1.86 17.37
C GLU A 34 5.02 2.57 18.38
N SER A 35 5.41 3.75 18.85
CA SER A 35 4.63 4.62 19.74
C SER A 35 3.30 5.07 19.14
N LEU A 36 3.20 5.17 17.82
CA LEU A 36 2.02 5.62 17.08
C LEU A 36 1.13 4.46 16.61
N ARG A 37 1.60 3.20 16.66
CA ARG A 37 0.79 2.05 16.23
C ARG A 37 -0.46 1.84 17.08
N SER A 38 -0.44 2.29 18.33
CA SER A 38 -1.61 2.23 19.23
C SER A 38 -2.77 3.11 18.76
N SER A 39 -2.51 4.16 17.97
CA SER A 39 -3.55 5.06 17.45
C SER A 39 -4.06 4.66 16.05
N TRP A 40 -3.49 3.63 15.42
CA TRP A 40 -3.89 3.21 14.08
C TRP A 40 -5.38 2.85 14.00
N ASN A 41 -5.94 2.31 15.09
CA ASN A 41 -7.37 2.01 15.17
C ASN A 41 -8.27 3.22 14.87
N THR A 42 -7.87 4.42 15.25
CA THR A 42 -8.66 5.64 15.03
C THR A 42 -8.93 5.90 13.54
N TYR A 43 -8.08 5.44 12.64
CA TYR A 43 -8.22 5.62 11.19
C TYR A 43 -9.21 4.64 10.54
N TYR A 44 -9.52 3.52 11.21
CA TYR A 44 -10.37 2.47 10.64
C TYR A 44 -11.56 2.04 11.52
N THR A 45 -11.70 2.58 12.73
CA THR A 45 -12.77 2.19 13.68
C THR A 45 -14.18 2.49 13.15
N ASN A 46 -14.33 3.47 12.26
CA ASN A 46 -15.64 3.86 11.70
C ASN A 46 -15.85 3.41 10.24
N THR A 47 -14.91 2.69 9.65
CA THR A 47 -15.05 2.19 8.27
C THR A 47 -15.65 0.79 8.29
N GLU A 48 -16.99 0.70 8.29
CA GLU A 48 -17.69 -0.57 7.98
C GLU A 48 -17.26 -1.16 6.63
N ASP A 49 -16.73 -0.30 5.75
CA ASP A 49 -16.25 -0.56 4.40
C ASP A 49 -15.02 -1.46 4.31
N LEU A 50 -14.21 -1.56 5.37
CA LEU A 50 -12.98 -2.37 5.29
C LEU A 50 -13.26 -3.86 5.16
N ARG A 51 -14.38 -4.36 5.68
CA ARG A 51 -14.78 -5.79 5.60
C ARG A 51 -14.90 -6.32 4.17
N LYS A 52 -15.04 -5.43 3.18
CA LYS A 52 -15.15 -5.78 1.75
C LYS A 52 -14.07 -5.10 0.92
N ALA A 53 -13.08 -4.46 1.55
CA ALA A 53 -12.06 -3.72 0.84
C ALA A 53 -11.14 -4.66 0.05
N GLY A 54 -10.67 -4.21 -1.12
CA GLY A 54 -9.56 -4.85 -1.81
C GLY A 54 -8.26 -4.57 -1.05
N LEU A 55 -7.44 -5.59 -0.85
CA LEU A 55 -6.13 -5.46 -0.19
C LEU A 55 -5.01 -5.49 -1.24
N LEU A 56 -4.42 -4.33 -1.54
CA LEU A 56 -3.21 -4.25 -2.35
C LEU A 56 -1.98 -4.12 -1.46
N ILE A 57 -1.03 -5.03 -1.61
CA ILE A 57 0.26 -5.00 -0.93
C ILE A 57 1.33 -4.61 -1.93
N PHE A 58 2.05 -3.52 -1.67
CA PHE A 58 3.26 -3.20 -2.42
C PHE A 58 4.48 -3.85 -1.75
N ALA A 59 5.07 -4.84 -2.42
CA ALA A 59 6.40 -5.36 -2.09
C ALA A 59 7.45 -4.36 -2.58
N ASN A 60 7.62 -3.28 -1.82
CA ASN A 60 8.47 -2.14 -2.17
C ASN A 60 9.97 -2.44 -1.97
N LYS A 61 10.82 -1.59 -2.55
CA LYS A 61 12.29 -1.64 -2.49
C LYS A 61 12.93 -2.82 -3.24
N GLN A 62 12.32 -3.24 -4.35
CA GLN A 62 12.84 -4.34 -5.18
C GLN A 62 14.14 -3.98 -5.94
N ASP A 63 14.54 -2.71 -5.91
CA ASP A 63 15.84 -2.22 -6.38
C ASP A 63 17.01 -2.58 -5.44
N VAL A 64 16.72 -2.94 -4.18
CA VAL A 64 17.74 -3.24 -3.18
C VAL A 64 18.23 -4.68 -3.33
N LYS A 65 19.54 -4.87 -3.39
CA LYS A 65 20.14 -6.22 -3.37
C LYS A 65 19.73 -6.99 -2.11
N GLU A 66 19.53 -8.29 -2.24
CA GLU A 66 19.12 -9.16 -1.13
C GLU A 66 17.76 -8.80 -0.51
N CYS A 67 16.93 -8.02 -1.22
CA CYS A 67 15.54 -7.84 -0.82
C CYS A 67 14.76 -9.17 -0.94
N MET A 68 13.71 -9.30 -0.13
CA MET A 68 12.80 -10.44 -0.25
C MET A 68 12.04 -10.36 -1.58
N SER A 69 11.91 -11.50 -2.23
CA SER A 69 11.00 -11.69 -3.36
C SER A 69 9.55 -11.59 -2.94
N VAL A 70 8.67 -11.34 -3.92
CA VAL A 70 7.21 -11.33 -3.71
C VAL A 70 6.70 -12.62 -3.08
N ALA A 71 7.26 -13.77 -3.45
CA ALA A 71 6.87 -15.07 -2.92
C ALA A 71 7.22 -15.20 -1.43
N GLU A 72 8.43 -14.79 -1.05
CA GLU A 72 8.89 -14.82 0.35
C GLU A 72 8.05 -13.87 1.22
N ILE A 73 7.77 -12.66 0.73
CA ILE A 73 6.90 -11.70 1.43
C ILE A 73 5.49 -12.27 1.59
N SER A 74 4.93 -12.87 0.54
CA SER A 74 3.60 -13.48 0.56
C SER A 74 3.51 -14.59 1.61
N GLN A 75 4.54 -15.43 1.70
CA GLN A 75 4.64 -16.49 2.70
C GLN A 75 4.78 -15.92 4.12
N PHE A 76 5.65 -14.92 4.30
CA PHE A 76 5.91 -14.30 5.61
C PHE A 76 4.67 -13.61 6.17
N LEU A 77 3.97 -12.84 5.32
CA LEU A 77 2.70 -12.20 5.67
C LEU A 77 1.51 -13.17 5.69
N LYS A 78 1.72 -14.44 5.32
CA LYS A 78 0.69 -15.48 5.25
C LYS A 78 -0.53 -15.05 4.43
N LEU A 79 -0.32 -14.40 3.28
CA LEU A 79 -1.42 -13.83 2.49
C LEU A 79 -2.43 -14.88 2.04
N THR A 80 -1.99 -16.11 1.79
CA THR A 80 -2.86 -17.24 1.43
C THR A 80 -3.87 -17.62 2.51
N SER A 81 -3.64 -17.23 3.77
CA SER A 81 -4.56 -17.43 4.89
C SER A 81 -5.71 -16.41 4.93
N ILE A 82 -5.58 -15.28 4.22
CA ILE A 82 -6.63 -14.27 4.09
C ILE A 82 -7.70 -14.82 3.15
N LYS A 83 -8.93 -15.00 3.68
CA LYS A 83 -10.07 -15.59 2.94
C LYS A 83 -11.24 -14.62 2.79
N ASP A 84 -11.30 -13.62 3.66
CA ASP A 84 -12.37 -12.63 3.77
C ASP A 84 -12.16 -11.43 2.83
N HIS A 85 -10.94 -11.25 2.31
CA HIS A 85 -10.61 -10.17 1.38
C HIS A 85 -9.99 -10.70 0.09
N GLN A 86 -10.34 -10.06 -1.02
CA GLN A 86 -9.56 -10.17 -2.25
C GLN A 86 -8.27 -9.40 -2.08
N TRP A 87 -7.13 -10.03 -2.36
CA TRP A 87 -5.83 -9.40 -2.20
C TRP A 87 -4.94 -9.57 -3.43
N HIS A 88 -3.97 -8.68 -3.58
CA HIS A 88 -2.89 -8.76 -4.57
C HIS A 88 -1.61 -8.21 -3.99
N ILE A 89 -0.49 -8.83 -4.35
CA ILE A 89 0.83 -8.34 -4.00
C ILE A 89 1.59 -7.96 -5.27
N GLN A 90 2.13 -6.75 -5.29
CA GLN A 90 2.80 -6.16 -6.44
C GLN A 90 4.24 -5.80 -6.06
N ALA A 91 5.22 -6.37 -6.77
CA ALA A 91 6.60 -5.90 -6.73
C ALA A 91 6.65 -4.45 -7.19
N CYS A 92 7.34 -3.59 -6.43
CA CYS A 92 7.55 -2.21 -6.86
C CYS A 92 8.86 -1.60 -6.34
N CYS A 93 9.22 -0.48 -6.96
CA CYS A 93 10.26 0.42 -6.48
C CYS A 93 9.71 1.84 -6.46
N ALA A 94 9.56 2.41 -5.26
CA ALA A 94 9.09 3.79 -5.12
C ALA A 94 10.04 4.82 -5.73
N LEU A 95 11.34 4.53 -5.85
CA LEU A 95 12.33 5.44 -6.42
C LEU A 95 12.21 5.54 -7.95
N THR A 96 11.97 4.41 -8.62
CA THR A 96 11.84 4.37 -10.09
C THR A 96 10.39 4.49 -10.55
N GLY A 97 9.44 4.27 -9.65
CA GLY A 97 8.01 4.17 -9.95
C GLY A 97 7.58 2.82 -10.55
N GLU A 98 8.52 1.90 -10.76
CA GLU A 98 8.22 0.58 -11.32
C GLU A 98 7.22 -0.19 -10.43
N GLY A 99 6.22 -0.81 -11.05
CA GLY A 99 5.22 -1.63 -10.36
C GLY A 99 4.07 -0.84 -9.71
N LEU A 100 4.22 0.47 -9.48
CA LEU A 100 3.18 1.28 -8.81
C LEU A 100 1.90 1.37 -9.64
N CYS A 101 2.02 1.69 -10.93
CA CYS A 101 0.86 1.79 -11.83
C CYS A 101 0.11 0.47 -11.93
N GLN A 102 0.82 -0.66 -12.07
CA GLN A 102 0.23 -1.99 -12.18
C GLN A 102 -0.56 -2.37 -10.93
N GLY A 103 -0.03 -2.05 -9.73
CA GLY A 103 -0.74 -2.29 -8.48
C GLY A 103 -2.02 -1.45 -8.40
N LEU A 104 -1.95 -0.17 -8.76
CA LEU A 104 -3.11 0.72 -8.75
C LEU A 104 -4.15 0.33 -9.81
N GLU A 105 -3.73 -0.14 -10.99
CA GLU A 105 -4.62 -0.69 -12.01
C GLU A 105 -5.40 -1.90 -11.50
N TRP A 106 -4.74 -2.81 -10.77
CA TRP A 106 -5.42 -3.91 -10.10
C TRP A 106 -6.47 -3.39 -9.10
N MET A 107 -6.14 -2.37 -8.31
CA MET A 107 -7.10 -1.79 -7.37
C MET A 107 -8.30 -1.17 -8.10
N MET A 108 -8.06 -0.40 -9.16
CA MET A 108 -9.12 0.21 -9.98
C MET A 108 -10.02 -0.84 -10.65
N SER A 109 -9.47 -1.98 -11.07
CA SER A 109 -10.27 -3.06 -11.67
C SER A 109 -11.27 -3.67 -10.68
N ARG A 110 -11.06 -3.50 -9.37
CA ARG A 110 -12.01 -3.92 -8.32
C ARG A 110 -13.11 -2.90 -8.06
N LEU A 111 -12.81 -1.62 -8.21
CA LEU A 111 -13.79 -0.54 -8.02
C LEU A 111 -14.86 -0.47 -9.12
N LYS A 112 -14.54 -0.96 -10.33
CA LYS A 112 -15.47 -1.00 -11.48
C LYS A 112 -16.52 -2.10 -11.37
N ILE A 113 -16.43 -2.98 -10.38
CA ILE A 113 -17.46 -3.99 -10.09
C ILE A 113 -18.44 -3.37 -9.08
N ARG A 114 -19.27 -2.44 -9.54
CA ARG A 114 -20.45 -1.96 -8.83
C ARG A 114 -21.59 -1.76 -9.82
#